data_AF-A0A2W6Y3J9-F1
#
_entry.id   AF-A0A2W6Y3J9-F1
#
_cell.length_a   1.000
_cell.length_b   1.000
_cell.length_c   1.000
_cell.angle_alpha   90.00
_cell.angle_beta   90.00
_cell.angle_gamma   90.00
#
_symmetry.space_group_name_H-M   'P 1'
#
loop_
_entity.id
_entity.type
_entity.pdbx_description
1 polymer ?
#
loop_
_entity_poly.entity_id
_entity_poly.type
_entity_poly.pdbx_seq_one_letter_code
_entity_poly.pdbx_strand_id
1 'polypeptide(L)'
;MSDISRNAAAAEAAPQKAVPFSIRLTEDERARLVAAAGGIPLGSYIKATMLGYAPPIRRRASPLPKQDKKVLAKALALFARSRVSNNLNQLTKAVNMGTFPVTPETEAELRELLRLVRRLRDLMMDGLGYRMEDRF
;
A
#
# COMPACT_ATOMS: atom_id res chain seq x y z
N MET A 1 -23.04 -46.60 -9.76
CA MET A 1 -23.67 -45.99 -10.95
C MET A 1 -24.31 -44.70 -10.45
N SER A 2 -23.52 -43.61 -10.39
CA SER A 2 -23.41 -42.56 -11.44
C SER A 2 -24.64 -41.64 -11.34
N ASP A 3 -24.57 -40.33 -11.08
CA ASP A 3 -23.55 -39.35 -11.43
C ASP A 3 -23.50 -38.20 -10.42
N ILE A 4 -22.29 -37.95 -9.90
CA ILE A 4 -21.94 -36.66 -9.29
C ILE A 4 -21.86 -35.67 -10.45
N SER A 5 -22.90 -34.85 -10.59
CA SER A 5 -22.96 -33.77 -11.56
C SER A 5 -21.72 -32.87 -11.40
N ARG A 6 -20.81 -32.99 -12.37
CA ARG A 6 -19.73 -32.05 -12.64
C ARG A 6 -20.33 -30.67 -12.89
N ASN A 7 -20.40 -29.84 -11.86
CA ASN A 7 -20.45 -28.40 -12.08
C ASN A 7 -19.02 -27.87 -12.07
N ALA A 8 -18.29 -28.21 -13.13
CA ALA A 8 -17.06 -27.52 -13.48
C ALA A 8 -17.48 -26.14 -13.98
N ALA A 9 -17.59 -25.19 -13.04
CA ALA A 9 -17.67 -23.78 -13.35
C ALA A 9 -16.60 -23.47 -14.40
N ALA A 10 -17.07 -23.00 -15.56
CA ALA A 10 -16.25 -22.69 -16.71
C ALA A 10 -15.03 -21.89 -16.24
N ALA A 11 -13.85 -22.48 -16.42
CA ALA A 11 -12.59 -21.78 -16.23
C ALA A 11 -12.62 -20.53 -17.11
N GLU A 12 -12.72 -19.37 -16.46
CA GLU A 12 -12.66 -18.06 -17.08
C GLU A 12 -11.41 -18.02 -17.95
N ALA A 13 -11.62 -18.00 -19.27
CA ALA A 13 -10.54 -18.09 -20.24
C ALA A 13 -9.55 -16.95 -19.97
N ALA A 14 -8.27 -17.32 -19.78
CA ALA A 14 -7.19 -16.35 -19.60
C ALA A 14 -7.27 -15.27 -20.69
N PRO A 15 -7.09 -13.98 -20.36
CA PRO A 15 -7.28 -12.90 -21.30
C PRO A 15 -6.39 -13.12 -22.52
N GLN A 16 -7.02 -13.24 -23.69
CA GLN A 16 -6.35 -13.42 -24.97
C GLN A 16 -5.37 -12.26 -25.14
N LYS A 17 -4.08 -12.57 -25.35
CA LYS A 17 -3.00 -11.56 -25.40
C LYS A 17 -3.37 -10.51 -26.45
N ALA A 18 -3.72 -9.31 -26.00
CA ALA A 18 -4.08 -8.21 -26.88
C ALA A 18 -2.90 -7.88 -27.80
N VAL A 19 -3.16 -7.79 -29.10
CA VAL A 19 -2.17 -7.40 -30.10
C VAL A 19 -1.71 -5.95 -29.86
N PRO A 20 -0.41 -5.65 -30.03
CA PRO A 20 0.11 -4.30 -29.82
C PRO A 20 -0.43 -3.33 -30.88
N PHE A 21 -0.78 -2.10 -30.46
CA PHE A 21 -1.15 -1.01 -31.37
C PHE A 21 0.11 -0.23 -31.77
N SER A 22 0.43 -0.23 -33.06
CA SER A 22 1.61 0.45 -33.61
C SER A 22 1.21 1.78 -34.24
N ILE A 23 1.80 2.88 -33.77
CA ILE A 23 1.65 4.23 -34.33
C ILE A 23 3.02 4.69 -34.82
N ARG A 24 3.08 5.29 -36.01
CA ARG A 24 4.29 5.97 -36.49
C ARG A 24 4.35 7.36 -35.87
N LEU A 25 5.46 7.67 -35.22
CA LEU A 25 5.73 8.96 -34.61
C LEU A 25 7.06 9.47 -35.14
N THR A 26 7.12 10.75 -35.50
CA THR A 26 8.37 11.49 -35.65
C THR A 26 9.03 11.70 -34.29
N GLU A 27 10.32 12.05 -34.27
CA GLU A 27 11.05 12.29 -33.01
C GLU A 27 10.41 13.44 -32.21
N ASP A 28 9.99 14.51 -32.88
CA ASP A 28 9.34 15.66 -32.25
C ASP A 28 7.99 15.29 -31.63
N GLU A 29 7.18 14.47 -32.32
CA GLU A 29 5.90 13.98 -31.79
C GLU A 29 6.12 13.09 -30.57
N ARG A 30 7.13 12.20 -30.64
CA ARG A 30 7.49 11.34 -29.51
C ARG A 30 7.95 12.18 -28.32
N ALA A 31 8.78 13.19 -28.52
CA ALA A 31 9.26 14.08 -27.48
C ALA A 31 8.11 14.84 -26.80
N ARG A 32 7.16 15.38 -27.59
CA ARG A 32 5.95 16.02 -27.06
C ARG A 32 5.13 15.07 -26.19
N LEU A 33 4.91 13.84 -26.65
CA LEU A 33 4.13 12.86 -25.89
C LEU A 33 4.85 12.38 -24.61
N VAL A 34 6.18 12.24 -24.64
CA VAL A 34 6.98 11.90 -23.46
C VAL A 34 6.95 13.03 -22.42
N ALA A 35 7.06 14.28 -22.87
CA ALA A 35 6.93 15.45 -22.00
C ALA A 35 5.53 15.51 -21.38
N ALA A 36 4.48 15.31 -22.18
CA ALA A 36 3.10 15.29 -21.71
C ALA A 36 2.81 14.10 -20.76
N ALA A 37 3.48 12.96 -20.95
CA ALA A 37 3.34 11.78 -20.10
C ALA A 37 3.91 11.99 -18.68
N GLY A 38 4.81 12.96 -18.47
CA GLY A 38 5.26 13.34 -17.12
C GLY A 38 5.89 12.21 -16.29
N GLY A 39 6.50 11.22 -16.95
CA GLY A 39 7.08 10.03 -16.30
C GLY A 39 6.15 8.82 -16.16
N ILE A 40 4.94 8.88 -16.72
CA ILE A 40 4.08 7.72 -16.95
C ILE A 40 4.60 6.95 -18.18
N PRO A 41 4.56 5.60 -18.21
CA PRO A 41 4.88 4.85 -19.42
C PRO A 41 4.02 5.32 -20.60
N LEU A 42 4.67 5.65 -21.72
CA LEU A 42 4.05 6.28 -22.88
C LEU A 42 2.78 5.55 -23.36
N GLY A 43 2.81 4.22 -23.45
CA GLY A 43 1.64 3.42 -23.84
C GLY A 43 0.47 3.54 -22.86
N SER A 44 0.73 3.62 -21.56
CA SER A 44 -0.30 3.81 -20.54
C SER A 44 -0.88 5.22 -20.59
N TYR A 45 -0.05 6.24 -20.83
CA TYR A 45 -0.48 7.63 -21.02
C TYR A 45 -1.37 7.77 -22.27
N ILE A 46 -0.94 7.21 -23.41
CA ILE A 46 -1.71 7.23 -24.66
C ILE A 46 -3.04 6.51 -24.48
N LYS A 47 -3.03 5.31 -23.87
CA LYS A 47 -4.25 4.54 -23.62
C LYS A 47 -5.22 5.30 -22.71
N ALA A 48 -4.72 5.92 -21.64
CA ALA A 48 -5.54 6.71 -20.74
C ALA A 48 -6.17 7.92 -21.44
N THR A 49 -5.37 8.64 -22.22
CA THR A 49 -5.83 9.82 -22.97
C THR A 49 -6.84 9.45 -24.05
N MET A 50 -6.61 8.39 -24.83
CA MET A 50 -7.47 8.01 -25.95
C MET A 50 -8.77 7.31 -25.52
N LEU A 51 -8.74 6.53 -24.44
CA LEU A 51 -9.90 5.74 -23.98
C LEU A 51 -10.62 6.40 -22.79
N GLY A 52 -10.22 7.62 -22.40
CA GLY A 52 -10.82 8.35 -21.30
C GLY A 52 -10.60 7.71 -19.92
N TYR A 53 -9.57 6.87 -19.77
CA TYR A 53 -9.22 6.34 -18.45
C TYR A 53 -8.45 7.36 -17.62
N ALA A 54 -8.58 7.24 -16.30
CA ALA A 54 -7.68 7.96 -15.41
C ALA A 54 -6.23 7.52 -15.70
N PRO A 55 -5.30 8.47 -15.95
CA PRO A 55 -3.90 8.13 -16.14
C PRO A 55 -3.39 7.42 -14.88
N PRO A 56 -2.53 6.38 -15.03
CA PRO A 56 -2.07 5.62 -13.88
C PRO A 56 -1.31 6.55 -12.93
N ILE A 57 -1.73 6.54 -11.66
CA ILE A 57 -1.07 7.31 -10.61
C ILE A 57 0.37 6.79 -10.50
N ARG A 58 1.34 7.69 -10.66
CA ARG A 58 2.75 7.38 -10.41
C ARG A 58 2.91 7.06 -8.93
N ARG A 59 2.98 5.77 -8.57
CA ARG A 59 3.54 5.38 -7.28
C ARG A 59 4.98 5.86 -7.25
N ARG A 60 5.26 6.89 -6.46
CA ARG A 60 6.63 7.36 -6.26
C ARG A 60 7.40 6.17 -5.68
N ALA A 61 8.32 5.60 -6.46
CA ALA A 61 9.18 4.56 -5.94
C ALA A 61 9.93 5.17 -4.74
N SER A 62 9.80 4.57 -3.56
CA SER A 62 10.55 5.05 -2.41
C SER A 62 12.05 5.11 -2.76
N PRO A 63 12.78 6.14 -2.32
CA PRO A 63 14.19 6.32 -2.65
C PRO A 63 15.08 5.22 -2.03
N LEU A 64 14.56 4.41 -1.12
CA LEU A 64 15.32 3.34 -0.48
C LEU A 64 15.68 2.23 -1.47
N PRO A 65 16.93 1.72 -1.40
CA PRO A 65 17.34 0.48 -2.03
C PRO A 65 16.37 -0.67 -1.71
N LYS A 66 16.23 -1.63 -2.65
CA LYS A 66 15.32 -2.79 -2.47
C LYS A 66 15.62 -3.60 -1.21
N GLN A 67 16.89 -3.66 -0.79
CA GLN A 67 17.32 -4.37 0.41
C GLN A 67 16.78 -3.68 1.68
N ASP A 68 16.92 -2.36 1.78
CA ASP A 68 16.46 -1.60 2.94
C ASP A 68 14.94 -1.62 3.07
N LYS A 69 14.22 -1.61 1.93
CA LYS A 69 12.76 -1.84 1.90
C LYS A 69 12.37 -3.19 2.48
N LYS A 70 13.13 -4.27 2.19
CA LYS A 70 12.86 -5.60 2.75
C LYS A 70 13.09 -5.63 4.26
N VAL A 71 14.16 -4.97 4.74
CA VAL A 71 14.44 -4.88 6.18
C VAL A 71 13.35 -4.11 6.89
N LEU A 72 12.94 -2.96 6.35
CA LEU A 72 11.88 -2.12 6.91
C LEU A 72 10.51 -2.83 6.91
N ALA A 73 10.17 -3.53 5.82
CA ALA A 73 8.95 -4.32 5.75
C ALA A 73 8.95 -5.48 6.77
N LYS A 74 10.09 -6.14 6.98
CA LYS A 74 10.23 -7.17 8.03
C LYS A 74 10.06 -6.58 9.42
N ALA A 75 10.67 -5.43 9.70
CA ALA A 75 10.52 -4.73 10.97
C ALA A 75 9.05 -4.37 11.24
N LEU A 76 8.34 -3.84 10.23
CA LEU A 76 6.91 -3.53 10.34
C LEU A 76 6.06 -4.78 10.56
N ALA A 77 6.38 -5.90 9.89
CA ALA A 77 5.68 -7.17 10.09
C ALA A 77 5.89 -7.74 11.49
N LEU A 78 7.12 -7.67 12.03
CA LEU A 78 7.41 -8.07 13.42
C LEU A 78 6.68 -7.17 14.42
N PHE A 79 6.65 -5.87 14.17
CA PHE A 79 5.90 -4.91 14.98
C PHE A 79 4.41 -5.24 14.99
N ALA A 80 3.80 -5.51 13.83
CA ALA A 80 2.39 -5.92 13.74
C ALA A 80 2.12 -7.25 14.48
N ARG A 81 3.09 -8.17 14.52
CA ARG A 81 2.99 -9.45 15.23
C ARG A 81 3.24 -9.36 16.73
N SER A 82 3.73 -8.23 17.25
CA SER A 82 4.04 -8.04 18.68
C SER A 82 2.81 -8.02 19.61
N ARG A 83 1.61 -8.28 19.08
CA ARG A 83 0.34 -8.37 19.83
C ARG A 83 0.00 -7.10 20.61
N VAL A 84 0.41 -5.92 20.12
CA VAL A 84 0.09 -4.61 20.72
C VAL A 84 -1.38 -4.49 21.09
N SER A 85 -2.29 -4.91 20.20
CA SER A 85 -3.75 -4.85 20.45
C SER A 85 -4.18 -5.71 21.63
N ASN A 86 -3.55 -6.87 21.82
CA ASN A 86 -3.87 -7.76 22.95
C ASN A 86 -3.36 -7.16 24.27
N ASN A 87 -2.16 -6.58 24.27
CA ASN A 87 -1.61 -5.89 25.44
C ASN A 87 -2.47 -4.66 25.81
N LEU A 88 -2.92 -3.90 24.80
CA LEU A 88 -3.84 -2.77 25.03
C LEU A 88 -5.15 -3.25 25.65
N ASN A 89 -5.70 -4.36 25.18
CA ASN A 89 -6.91 -4.95 25.76
C ASN A 89 -6.71 -5.40 27.21
N GLN A 90 -5.52 -5.91 27.56
CA GLN A 90 -5.18 -6.26 28.95
C GLN A 90 -5.10 -5.00 29.83
N LEU A 91 -4.51 -3.91 29.33
CA LEU A 91 -4.49 -2.63 30.03
C LEU A 91 -5.89 -2.07 30.23
N THR A 92 -6.75 -2.09 29.21
CA THR A 92 -8.15 -1.66 29.33
C THR A 92 -8.90 -2.48 30.38
N LYS A 93 -8.71 -3.81 30.40
CA LYS A 93 -9.30 -4.67 31.43
C LYS A 93 -8.80 -4.31 32.82
N ALA A 94 -7.49 -4.09 33.00
CA ALA A 94 -6.92 -3.71 34.28
C ALA A 94 -7.43 -2.34 34.77
N VAL A 95 -7.58 -1.37 33.86
CA VAL A 95 -8.21 -0.07 34.15
C VAL A 95 -9.67 -0.24 34.58
N ASN A 96 -10.46 -1.00 33.82
CA ASN A 96 -11.88 -1.23 34.13
C ASN A 96 -12.08 -2.01 35.44
N MET A 97 -11.13 -2.88 35.80
CA MET A 97 -11.12 -3.61 37.07
C MET A 97 -10.60 -2.77 38.25
N GLY A 98 -10.15 -1.53 38.01
CA GLY A 98 -9.54 -0.67 39.02
C GLY A 98 -8.18 -1.16 39.53
N THR A 99 -7.56 -2.12 38.84
CA THR A 99 -6.27 -2.72 39.24
C THR A 99 -5.08 -2.02 38.62
N PHE A 100 -5.31 -1.11 37.67
CA PHE A 100 -4.27 -0.27 37.07
C PHE A 100 -4.31 1.14 37.67
N PRO A 101 -3.20 1.64 38.28
CA PRO A 101 -3.14 2.99 38.80
C PRO A 101 -3.10 4.00 37.64
N VAL A 102 -4.24 4.62 37.36
CA VAL A 102 -4.34 5.75 36.43
C VAL A 102 -4.07 7.03 37.21
N THR A 103 -2.80 7.45 37.24
CA THR A 103 -2.39 8.74 37.76
C THR A 103 -2.15 9.71 36.60
N PRO A 104 -2.12 11.03 36.84
CA PRO A 104 -1.79 11.99 35.80
C PRO A 104 -0.43 11.71 35.12
N GLU A 105 0.54 11.19 35.88
CA GLU A 105 1.87 10.81 35.38
C GLU A 105 1.78 9.59 34.45
N THR A 106 1.09 8.52 34.86
CA THR A 106 0.93 7.32 34.01
C THR A 106 0.12 7.61 32.76
N GLU A 107 -0.87 8.51 32.84
CA GLU A 107 -1.60 8.99 31.67
C GLU A 107 -0.69 9.77 30.70
N ALA A 108 0.16 10.66 31.21
CA ALA A 108 1.10 11.43 30.40
C ALA A 108 2.10 10.51 29.68
N GLU A 109 2.66 9.52 30.39
CA GLU A 109 3.56 8.51 29.82
C GLU A 109 2.88 7.68 28.72
N LEU A 110 1.64 7.25 28.93
CA LEU A 110 0.87 6.51 27.93
C LEU A 110 0.59 7.33 26.66
N ARG A 111 0.23 8.61 26.83
CA ARG A 111 0.02 9.53 25.69
C ARG A 111 1.30 9.73 24.89
N GLU A 112 2.43 9.90 25.56
CA GLU A 112 3.72 10.06 24.92
C GLU A 112 4.16 8.79 24.19
N LEU A 113 3.98 7.62 24.81
CA LEU A 113 4.25 6.32 24.20
C LEU A 113 3.40 6.11 22.93
N LEU A 114 2.11 6.45 22.97
CA LEU A 114 1.22 6.39 21.80
C LEU A 114 1.70 7.31 20.66
N ARG A 115 2.19 8.51 21.00
CA ARG A 115 2.75 9.46 20.04
C ARG A 115 4.00 8.90 19.37
N LEU A 116 4.93 8.32 20.14
CA LEU A 116 6.14 7.70 19.63
C LEU A 116 5.85 6.51 18.73
N VAL A 117 4.89 5.65 19.11
CA VAL A 117 4.48 4.49 18.30
C VAL A 117 3.88 4.93 16.97
N ARG A 118 3.01 5.94 16.96
CA ARG A 118 2.45 6.51 15.71
C ARG A 118 3.56 7.07 14.83
N ARG A 119 4.51 7.82 15.42
CA ARG A 119 5.63 8.40 14.68
C ARG A 119 6.52 7.32 14.06
N LEU A 120 6.80 6.24 14.79
CA LEU A 120 7.59 5.12 14.29
C LEU A 120 6.88 4.44 13.11
N ARG A 121 5.58 4.17 13.22
CA ARG A 121 4.77 3.63 12.13
C ARG A 121 4.85 4.53 10.89
N ASP A 122 4.68 5.84 11.06
CA ASP A 122 4.66 6.78 9.94
C ASP A 122 6.01 6.82 9.22
N LEU A 123 7.11 6.89 9.97
CA LEU A 123 8.47 6.81 9.40
C LEU A 123 8.72 5.49 8.64
N MET A 124 8.23 4.36 9.16
CA MET A 124 8.32 3.08 8.46
C MET A 124 7.52 3.06 7.16
N MET A 125 6.32 3.62 7.15
CA MET A 125 5.44 3.68 5.97
C MET A 125 5.98 4.63 4.92
N ASP A 126 6.49 5.79 5.33
CA ASP A 126 7.16 6.77 4.46
C ASP A 126 8.41 6.16 3.82
N GLY A 127 9.24 5.45 4.61
CA GLY A 127 10.40 4.73 4.09
C GLY A 127 10.00 3.66 3.05
N LEU A 128 8.86 2.99 3.21
CA LEU A 128 8.35 2.06 2.20
C LEU A 128 7.76 2.76 0.96
N GLY A 129 7.53 4.06 1.01
CA GLY A 129 6.97 4.87 -0.09
C GLY A 129 5.45 4.92 -0.10
N TYR A 130 4.79 4.64 1.03
CA TYR A 130 3.37 4.87 1.20
C TYR A 130 3.18 6.27 1.83
N ARG A 131 2.43 7.16 1.17
CA ARG A 131 1.92 8.34 1.87
C ARG A 131 0.70 7.94 2.69
N MET A 132 0.67 8.33 3.96
CA MET A 132 -0.51 8.12 4.81
C MET A 132 -1.69 9.03 4.45
N GLU A 133 -1.49 10.02 3.57
CA GLU A 133 -2.54 10.87 3.00
C GLU A 133 -3.51 10.08 2.09
N ASP A 134 -3.10 8.93 1.53
CA ASP A 134 -3.89 8.16 0.55
C ASP A 134 -4.92 7.21 1.18
N ARG A 135 -5.16 7.30 2.49
CA ARG A 135 -6.20 6.52 3.18
C ARG A 135 -6.72 7.33 4.36
N PHE A 136 -7.75 8.14 4.11
CA PHE A 136 -8.99 8.28 4.90
C PHE A 136 -9.96 9.13 4.08
#